data_AF-A0AAU2I6M6-F1
#
_entry.id   AF-A0AAU2I6M6-F1
#
_cell.length_a   1.000
_cell.length_b   1.000
_cell.length_c   1.000
_cell.angle_alpha   90.00
_cell.angle_beta   90.00
_cell.angle_gamma   90.00
#
_symmetry.space_group_name_H-M   'P 1'
#
loop_
_entity.id
_entity.type
_entity.pdbx_description
1 polymer ?
#
loop_
_entity_poly.entity_id
_entity_poly.type
_entity_poly.pdbx_seq_one_letter_code
_entity_poly.pdbx_strand_id
1 'polypeptide(L)'
;MAAVPVDKLLGGTLHSLAAHAMAQTMDMDALHKAREARNFIAHEGASIGYMWSATSDRILRHAVKLRAAVKDLAHGDNIISKWCHELEEPHDPPPADWISCYPETVDTWVFGSLRALLPIE
;
A
#
# COMPACT_ATOMS: atom_id res chain seq x y z
N MET A 1 -45.49 -8.01 3.98
CA MET A 1 -44.04 -7.90 4.22
C MET A 1 -43.35 -7.95 2.87
N ALA A 2 -42.71 -6.86 2.44
CA ALA A 2 -41.93 -6.86 1.21
C ALA A 2 -40.68 -7.73 1.44
N ALA A 3 -40.49 -8.76 0.62
CA ALA A 3 -39.31 -9.61 0.69
C ALA A 3 -38.09 -8.78 0.28
N VAL A 4 -37.00 -8.88 1.04
CA VAL A 4 -35.72 -8.27 0.68
C VAL A 4 -35.25 -8.94 -0.62
N PRO A 5 -34.96 -8.18 -1.69
CA PRO A 5 -34.46 -8.74 -2.94
C PRO A 5 -33.22 -9.60 -2.68
N VAL A 6 -33.11 -10.77 -3.32
CA VAL A 6 -32.00 -11.74 -3.10
C VAL A 6 -30.64 -11.13 -3.43
N ASP A 7 -30.63 -10.20 -4.38
CA ASP A 7 -29.55 -9.30 -4.78
C ASP A 7 -29.11 -8.31 -3.68
N LYS A 8 -29.90 -8.14 -2.62
CA LYS A 8 -29.57 -7.36 -1.41
C LYS A 8 -29.19 -8.22 -0.21
N LEU A 9 -29.13 -9.54 -0.36
CA LEU A 9 -28.61 -10.43 0.68
C LEU A 9 -27.09 -10.51 0.56
N LEU A 10 -26.41 -10.61 1.71
CA LEU A 10 -24.94 -10.71 1.80
C LEU A 10 -24.37 -11.79 0.85
N GLY A 11 -25.10 -12.87 0.64
CA GLY A 11 -24.71 -13.93 -0.31
C GLY A 11 -24.66 -13.47 -1.77
N GLY A 12 -25.60 -12.65 -2.21
CA GLY A 12 -25.59 -12.05 -3.56
C GLY A 12 -24.45 -11.05 -3.72
N THR A 13 -24.20 -10.23 -2.69
CA THR A 13 -23.06 -9.30 -2.66
C THR A 13 -21.72 -10.02 -2.69
N LEU A 14 -21.54 -11.07 -1.88
CA LEU A 14 -20.33 -11.89 -1.85
C LEU A 14 -20.11 -12.64 -3.18
N HIS A 15 -21.17 -13.15 -3.80
CA HIS A 15 -21.08 -13.81 -5.09
C HIS A 15 -20.72 -12.82 -6.21
N SER A 16 -21.27 -11.60 -6.17
CA SER A 16 -20.92 -10.51 -7.09
C SER A 16 -19.47 -10.02 -6.92
N LEU A 17 -18.97 -9.98 -5.68
CA LEU A 17 -17.58 -9.67 -5.36
C LEU A 17 -16.62 -10.79 -5.81
N ALA A 18 -17.01 -12.05 -5.63
CA ALA A 18 -16.21 -13.20 -6.05
C ALA A 18 -16.22 -13.41 -7.57
N ALA A 19 -17.31 -13.03 -8.26
CA ALA A 19 -17.45 -13.09 -9.71
C ALA A 19 -16.85 -11.87 -10.42
N HIS A 20 -16.47 -10.82 -9.70
CA HIS A 20 -15.72 -9.71 -10.28
C HIS A 20 -14.37 -10.21 -10.80
N ALA A 21 -14.08 -9.97 -12.09
CA ALA A 21 -12.83 -10.32 -12.75
C ALA A 21 -11.58 -9.82 -12.00
N MET A 22 -11.76 -8.84 -11.13
CA MET A 22 -10.77 -8.20 -10.28
C MET A 22 -10.10 -9.14 -9.25
N ALA A 23 -10.80 -10.16 -8.75
CA ALA A 23 -10.19 -11.15 -7.85
C ALA A 23 -9.19 -12.06 -8.57
N GLN A 24 -9.23 -12.13 -9.90
CA GLN A 24 -8.38 -13.02 -10.70
C GLN A 24 -7.07 -12.36 -11.16
N THR A 25 -6.97 -11.03 -11.13
CA THR A 25 -5.80 -10.27 -11.60
C THR A 25 -5.04 -9.55 -10.46
N MET A 26 -5.41 -9.82 -9.21
CA MET A 26 -4.86 -9.11 -8.07
C MET A 26 -3.41 -9.57 -7.83
N ASP A 27 -2.48 -8.62 -7.78
CA ASP A 27 -1.08 -8.89 -7.44
C ASP A 27 -0.98 -9.22 -5.94
N MET A 28 -1.24 -10.49 -5.62
CA MET A 28 -1.22 -11.00 -4.26
C MET A 28 0.17 -10.93 -3.64
N ASP A 29 1.22 -10.98 -4.44
CA ASP A 29 2.61 -10.83 -3.98
C ASP A 29 2.87 -9.39 -3.52
N ALA A 30 2.41 -8.39 -4.30
CA ALA A 30 2.47 -6.99 -3.90
C ALA A 30 1.70 -6.72 -2.60
N LEU A 31 0.49 -7.29 -2.45
CA LEU A 31 -0.29 -7.12 -1.23
C LEU A 31 0.34 -7.84 -0.03
N HIS A 32 0.98 -9.00 -0.24
CA HIS A 32 1.74 -9.68 0.80
C HIS A 32 2.91 -8.83 1.29
N LYS A 33 3.72 -8.30 0.36
CA LYS A 33 4.82 -7.38 0.67
C LYS A 33 4.34 -6.14 1.40
N ALA A 34 3.23 -5.52 0.96
CA ALA A 34 2.64 -4.38 1.65
C ALA A 34 2.22 -4.71 3.09
N ARG A 35 1.68 -5.92 3.34
CA ARG A 35 1.37 -6.40 4.69
C ARG A 35 2.62 -6.54 5.54
N GLU A 36 3.68 -7.15 5.02
CA GLU A 36 4.96 -7.31 5.73
C GLU A 36 5.59 -5.94 6.02
N ALA A 37 5.58 -5.04 5.04
CA ALA A 37 6.04 -3.67 5.17
C ALA A 37 5.29 -2.90 6.27
N ARG A 38 3.95 -2.99 6.30
CA ARG A 38 3.13 -2.37 7.36
C ARG A 38 3.50 -2.92 8.74
N ASN A 39 3.71 -4.23 8.87
CA ASN A 39 4.11 -4.84 10.12
C ASN A 39 5.51 -4.39 10.55
N PHE A 40 6.45 -4.33 9.60
CA PHE A 40 7.79 -3.79 9.84
C PHE A 40 7.71 -2.33 10.32
N ILE A 41 6.98 -1.45 9.62
CA ILE A 41 6.84 -0.03 10.01
C ILE A 41 6.24 0.09 11.42
N ALA A 42 5.20 -0.69 11.71
CA ALA A 42 4.50 -0.64 12.99
C ALA A 42 5.33 -1.15 14.19
N HIS A 43 6.18 -2.16 13.98
CA HIS A 43 6.88 -2.85 15.08
C HIS A 43 8.39 -2.60 15.12
N GLU A 44 9.00 -2.31 13.98
CA GLU A 44 10.45 -2.25 13.80
C GLU A 44 10.92 -0.96 13.12
N GLY A 45 10.00 -0.15 12.59
CA GLY A 45 10.31 1.05 11.81
C GLY A 45 11.18 2.06 12.56
N ALA A 46 11.00 2.17 13.89
CA ALA A 46 11.78 3.03 14.77
C ALA A 46 12.85 2.28 15.60
N SER A 47 13.01 0.97 15.41
CA SER A 47 13.86 0.10 16.23
C SER A 47 15.35 0.17 15.86
N ILE A 48 15.92 1.38 15.88
CA ILE A 48 17.34 1.65 15.58
C ILE A 48 18.29 1.30 16.74
N GLY A 49 17.77 0.74 17.84
CA GLY A 49 18.49 0.48 19.09
C GLY A 49 18.51 1.69 20.01
N TYR A 50 19.31 1.63 21.07
CA TYR A 50 19.40 2.75 22.00
C TYR A 50 20.07 3.96 21.35
N MET A 51 19.45 5.14 21.49
CA MET A 51 19.96 6.42 20.96
C MET A 51 21.43 6.68 21.31
N TRP A 52 21.85 6.34 22.54
CA TRP A 52 23.23 6.54 23.00
C TRP A 52 24.27 5.65 22.31
N SER A 53 23.84 4.63 21.57
CA SER A 53 24.70 3.70 20.83
C SER A 53 24.44 3.68 19.32
N ALA A 54 23.53 4.55 18.84
CA ALA A 54 23.19 4.63 17.43
C ALA A 54 24.33 5.31 16.65
N THR A 55 24.83 4.64 15.62
CA THR A 55 25.83 5.20 14.70
C THR A 55 25.14 5.72 13.44
N SER A 56 25.72 6.73 12.78
CA SER A 56 25.17 7.26 11.52
C SER A 56 24.98 6.16 10.48
N ASP A 57 25.94 5.24 10.36
CA ASP A 57 25.88 4.08 9.47
C ASP A 57 24.71 3.12 9.81
N ARG A 58 24.44 2.87 11.10
CA ARG A 58 23.27 2.09 11.52
C ARG A 58 21.96 2.81 11.20
N ILE A 59 21.89 4.12 11.43
CA ILE A 59 20.72 4.94 11.11
C ILE A 59 20.44 4.92 9.60
N LEU A 60 21.47 5.10 8.77
CA LEU A 60 21.34 5.08 7.32
C LEU A 60 20.88 3.71 6.80
N ARG A 61 21.47 2.61 7.27
CA ARG A 61 21.01 1.26 6.91
C ARG A 61 19.55 1.04 7.28
N HIS A 62 19.12 1.53 8.44
CA HIS A 62 17.73 1.39 8.87
C HIS A 62 16.79 2.26 8.04
N ALA A 63 17.20 3.48 7.69
CA ALA A 63 16.45 4.36 6.80
C ALA A 63 16.27 3.77 5.40
N VAL A 64 17.28 3.06 4.86
CA VAL A 64 17.15 2.31 3.59
C VAL A 64 16.10 1.20 3.70
N LYS A 65 16.10 0.41 4.78
CA LYS A 65 15.08 -0.62 5.02
C LYS A 65 13.69 -0.02 5.14
N LEU A 66 13.57 1.09 5.87
CA LEU A 66 12.31 1.81 6.03
C LEU A 66 11.81 2.35 4.70
N ARG A 67 12.69 2.87 3.85
CA ARG A 67 12.34 3.35 2.50
C ARG A 67 11.78 2.25 1.62
N ALA A 68 12.44 1.09 1.59
CA ALA A 68 11.94 -0.07 0.87
C ALA A 68 10.55 -0.50 1.38
N ALA A 69 10.37 -0.58 2.70
CA ALA A 69 9.07 -0.90 3.29
C ALA A 69 7.98 0.13 2.93
N VAL A 70 8.29 1.43 2.99
CA VAL A 70 7.33 2.48 2.59
C VAL A 70 6.94 2.35 1.12
N LYS A 71 7.88 2.00 0.23
CA LYS A 71 7.61 1.77 -1.19
C LYS A 71 6.68 0.58 -1.42
N ASP A 72 6.95 -0.56 -0.77
CA ASP A 72 6.10 -1.75 -0.83
C ASP A 72 4.69 -1.47 -0.27
N LEU A 73 4.60 -0.72 0.83
CA LEU A 73 3.32 -0.31 1.41
C LEU A 73 2.55 0.62 0.47
N ALA A 74 3.20 1.64 -0.10
CA ALA A 74 2.58 2.57 -1.04
C ALA A 74 2.07 1.87 -2.30
N HIS A 75 2.81 0.87 -2.78
CA HIS A 75 2.37 0.07 -3.92
C HIS A 75 1.10 -0.75 -3.61
N GLY A 76 1.06 -1.43 -2.45
CA GLY A 76 -0.14 -2.14 -2.01
C GLY A 76 -1.33 -1.22 -1.77
N ASP A 77 -1.10 -0.06 -1.15
CA ASP A 77 -2.13 0.97 -0.92
C ASP A 77 -2.72 1.49 -2.24
N ASN A 78 -1.89 1.65 -3.28
CA ASN A 78 -2.33 2.03 -4.62
C ASN A 78 -3.25 0.98 -5.27
N ILE A 79 -2.93 -0.31 -5.08
CA ILE A 79 -3.76 -1.42 -5.57
C ILE A 79 -5.14 -1.40 -4.89
N ILE A 80 -5.16 -1.27 -3.56
CA ILE A 80 -6.40 -1.22 -2.79
C ILE A 80 -7.21 0.03 -3.14
N SER A 81 -6.56 1.19 -3.26
CA SER A 81 -7.22 2.45 -3.63
C SER A 81 -7.84 2.39 -5.02
N LYS A 82 -7.13 1.80 -6.00
CA LYS A 82 -7.68 1.53 -7.33
C LYS A 82 -8.90 0.62 -7.25
N TRP A 83 -8.84 -0.41 -6.42
CA TRP A 83 -9.98 -1.31 -6.23
C TRP A 83 -11.19 -0.58 -5.62
N CYS A 84 -10.99 0.24 -4.59
CA CYS A 84 -12.05 1.07 -4.02
C CYS A 84 -12.67 1.98 -5.08
N HIS A 85 -11.85 2.67 -5.90
CA HIS A 85 -12.33 3.52 -6.99
C HIS A 85 -13.19 2.75 -8.00
N GLU A 86 -12.72 1.58 -8.46
CA GLU A 86 -13.47 0.78 -9.46
C GLU A 86 -14.81 0.25 -8.92
N LEU A 87 -14.94 0.07 -7.60
CA LEU A 87 -16.20 -0.31 -6.96
C LEU A 87 -17.15 0.88 -6.75
N GLU A 88 -16.61 2.03 -6.33
CA GLU A 88 -17.39 3.22 -5.99
C GLU A 88 -17.81 4.02 -7.23
N GLU A 89 -16.94 4.08 -8.23
CA GLU A 89 -17.08 4.89 -9.44
C GLU A 89 -16.90 4.03 -10.72
N PRO A 90 -17.72 2.99 -10.95
CA PRO A 90 -17.50 1.98 -12.01
C PRO A 90 -17.61 2.51 -13.44
N HIS A 91 -18.08 3.75 -13.62
CA HIS A 91 -18.23 4.40 -14.93
C HIS A 91 -17.16 5.46 -15.19
N ASP A 92 -16.41 5.87 -14.16
CA ASP A 92 -15.37 6.88 -14.29
C ASP A 92 -14.00 6.21 -14.38
N PRO A 93 -13.16 6.62 -15.36
CA PRO A 93 -11.83 6.09 -15.46
C PRO A 93 -11.00 6.45 -14.22
N PRO A 94 -10.17 5.53 -13.71
CA PRO A 94 -9.32 5.84 -12.58
C PRO A 94 -8.29 6.92 -12.96
N PRO A 95 -7.84 7.76 -12.00
CA PRO A 95 -6.87 8.82 -12.26
C PRO A 95 -5.48 8.23 -12.55
N ALA A 96 -5.25 7.83 -13.80
CA ALA A 96 -4.09 7.06 -14.24
C ALA A 96 -2.75 7.74 -13.91
N ASP A 97 -2.67 9.06 -14.11
CA ASP A 97 -1.49 9.86 -13.79
C ASP A 97 -1.13 9.72 -12.31
N TRP A 98 -2.13 9.88 -11.43
CA TRP A 98 -1.95 9.75 -9.99
C TRP A 98 -1.52 8.34 -9.58
N ILE A 99 -2.18 7.32 -10.12
CA ILE A 99 -1.84 5.92 -9.85
C ILE A 99 -0.38 5.62 -10.24
N SER A 100 0.08 6.15 -11.37
CA SER A 100 1.45 5.90 -11.84
C SER A 100 2.52 6.58 -10.97
N CYS A 101 2.25 7.80 -10.47
CA CYS A 101 3.21 8.57 -9.70
C CYS A 101 3.08 8.41 -8.18
N TYR A 102 2.04 7.72 -7.70
CA TYR A 102 1.74 7.65 -6.26
C TYR A 102 2.90 7.09 -5.41
N PRO A 103 3.53 5.95 -5.78
CA PRO A 103 4.66 5.44 -4.98
C PRO A 103 5.83 6.41 -4.87
N GLU A 104 6.16 7.12 -5.97
CA GLU A 104 7.23 8.13 -5.99
C GLU A 104 6.86 9.38 -5.18
N THR A 105 5.58 9.75 -5.20
CA THR A 105 5.03 10.86 -4.41
C THR A 105 5.14 10.56 -2.92
N VAL A 106 4.79 9.34 -2.50
CA VAL A 106 4.94 8.88 -1.11
C VAL A 106 6.42 8.83 -0.71
N ASP A 107 7.30 8.28 -1.55
CA ASP A 107 8.74 8.28 -1.30
C ASP A 107 9.29 9.70 -1.07
N THR A 108 8.90 10.64 -1.92
CA THR A 108 9.31 12.03 -1.83
C THR A 108 8.75 12.72 -0.58
N TRP A 109 7.50 12.43 -0.22
CA TRP A 109 6.87 12.96 0.99
C TRP A 109 7.58 12.49 2.26
N VAL A 110 7.95 11.20 2.34
CA VAL A 110 8.57 10.62 3.54
C VAL A 110 10.07 10.88 3.61
N PHE A 111 10.79 10.75 2.50
CA PHE A 111 12.27 10.77 2.46
C PHE A 111 12.87 11.95 1.67
N GLY A 112 12.06 12.86 1.14
CA GLY A 112 12.54 13.98 0.34
C GLY A 112 13.62 14.82 1.03
N SER A 113 13.49 15.02 2.34
CA SER A 113 14.49 15.74 3.16
C SER A 113 15.79 14.96 3.40
N LEU A 114 15.78 13.64 3.17
CA LEU A 114 16.90 12.72 3.38
C LEU A 114 17.55 12.25 2.07
N ARG A 115 17.07 12.70 0.90
CA ARG A 115 17.57 12.25 -0.41
C ARG A 115 19.09 12.38 -0.60
N ALA A 116 19.71 13.43 -0.03
CA ALA A 116 21.15 13.62 -0.13
C ALA A 116 21.98 12.60 0.69
N LEU A 117 21.34 11.89 1.61
CA LEU A 117 21.97 10.96 2.55
C LEU A 117 21.67 9.49 2.23
N LEU A 118 20.61 9.23 1.45
CA LEU A 118 20.19 7.90 1.06
C LEU A 118 20.70 7.56 -0.34
N PRO A 119 21.07 6.29 -0.60
CA PRO A 119 21.42 5.86 -1.95
C PRO A 119 20.27 6.14 -2.91
N ILE A 120 20.63 6.53 -4.13
CA ILE A 120 19.70 6.60 -5.26
C ILE A 120 19.42 5.15 -5.65
N GLU A 121 18.13 4.76 -5.61
CA GLU A 121 17.67 3.47 -6.15
C GLU A 121 17.62 3.51 -7.68
#